data_AF-A0A511MX22-F1
#
_entry.id   AF-A0A511MX22-F1
#
_cell.length_a   1.000
_cell.length_b   1.000
_cell.length_c   1.000
_cell.angle_alpha   90.00
_cell.angle_beta   90.00
_cell.angle_gamma   90.00
#
_symmetry.space_group_name_H-M   'P 1'
#
loop_
_entity.id
_entity.type
_entity.pdbx_description
1 polymer ?
#
loop_
_entity_poly.entity_id
_entity_poly.type
_entity_poly.pdbx_seq_one_letter_code
_entity_poly.pdbx_strand_id
1 'polypeptide(L)'
;MSLALFIVPESELKVDAFIDGKALAHAIEDLQDLSERLGVTPLEEFMDHTEALDLLEDPDEDDLNEDDFAAEEQMASEDREWFDAAEALRTVSALLEALKSSPEQSFGGFTAEDVQEDLQDLQKVLQACQSEGVRFHLALDF
;
A
#
# COMPACT_ATOMS: atom_id res chain seq x y z
N MET A 1 8.61 -17.04 -1.96
CA MET A 1 8.69 -15.59 -1.83
C MET A 1 7.80 -15.02 -2.91
N SER A 2 6.64 -14.51 -2.49
CA SER A 2 5.60 -13.96 -3.34
C SER A 2 5.57 -12.48 -3.04
N LEU A 3 5.99 -11.65 -3.99
CA LEU A 3 6.05 -10.20 -3.82
C LEU A 3 4.64 -9.60 -3.99
N ALA A 4 4.14 -8.89 -2.99
CA ALA A 4 2.83 -8.23 -3.02
C ALA A 4 2.84 -6.89 -2.28
N LEU A 5 2.05 -5.94 -2.78
CA LEU A 5 1.83 -4.63 -2.19
C LEU A 5 0.53 -4.66 -1.40
N PHE A 6 0.54 -4.18 -0.17
CA PHE A 6 -0.64 -4.08 0.68
C PHE A 6 -0.81 -2.68 1.25
N ILE A 7 -2.05 -2.37 1.64
CA ILE A 7 -2.44 -1.12 2.29
C ILE A 7 -2.73 -1.37 3.76
N VAL A 8 -2.15 -0.54 4.62
CA VAL A 8 -2.33 -0.62 6.08
C VAL A 8 -3.03 0.67 6.54
N PRO A 9 -4.29 0.60 7.00
CA PRO A 9 -4.96 1.75 7.59
C PRO A 9 -4.54 1.96 9.05
N GLU A 10 -4.48 3.22 9.50
CA GLU A 10 -4.15 3.62 10.89
C GLU A 10 -5.18 3.11 11.90
N SER A 11 -6.39 2.79 11.44
CA SER A 11 -7.49 2.33 12.28
C SER A 11 -8.40 1.40 11.48
N GLU A 12 -9.18 0.59 12.18
CA GLU A 12 -10.13 -0.33 11.56
C GLU A 12 -11.12 0.41 10.64
N LEU A 13 -11.24 -0.07 9.40
CA LEU A 13 -12.19 0.45 8.41
C LEU A 13 -13.50 -0.35 8.47
N LYS A 14 -14.60 0.25 8.02
CA LYS A 14 -15.87 -0.48 7.83
C LYS A 14 -15.85 -1.45 6.66
N VAL A 15 -14.84 -1.35 5.79
CA VAL A 15 -14.65 -2.19 4.62
C VAL A 15 -13.44 -3.09 4.83
N ASP A 16 -13.39 -4.19 4.08
CA ASP A 16 -12.21 -5.04 4.03
C ASP A 16 -11.07 -4.28 3.33
N ALA A 17 -9.90 -4.21 3.99
CA ALA A 17 -8.72 -3.53 3.48
C ALA A 17 -7.85 -4.45 2.59
N PHE A 18 -8.35 -5.65 2.27
CA PHE A 18 -7.64 -6.63 1.47
C PHE A 18 -7.50 -6.22 0.00
N ILE A 19 -6.28 -6.34 -0.53
CA ILE A 19 -5.94 -6.27 -1.95
C ILE A 19 -5.00 -7.43 -2.31
N ASP A 20 -5.04 -7.93 -3.55
CA ASP A 20 -4.09 -8.99 -3.99
C ASP A 20 -2.68 -8.39 -4.11
N GLY A 21 -2.57 -7.29 -4.86
CA GLY A 21 -1.41 -6.41 -4.83
C GLY A 21 -0.14 -6.99 -5.44
N LYS A 22 -0.16 -8.23 -5.96
CA LYS A 22 0.97 -8.83 -6.68
C LYS A 22 1.27 -8.07 -7.96
N ALA A 23 0.25 -7.71 -8.73
CA ALA A 23 0.47 -7.00 -9.98
C ALA A 23 1.04 -5.60 -9.70
N LEU A 24 0.54 -4.92 -8.67
CA LEU A 24 1.09 -3.64 -8.21
C LEU A 24 2.55 -3.73 -7.78
N ALA A 25 2.92 -4.72 -6.99
CA ALA A 25 4.28 -4.85 -6.48
C ALA A 25 5.29 -5.11 -7.61
N HIS A 26 4.90 -5.91 -8.60
CA HIS A 26 5.71 -6.16 -9.79
C HIS A 26 5.72 -5.00 -10.79
N ALA A 27 4.72 -4.12 -10.74
CA ALA A 27 4.57 -2.95 -11.59
C ALA A 27 5.11 -1.66 -10.96
N ILE A 28 5.65 -1.69 -9.74
CA ILE A 28 5.92 -0.48 -8.95
C ILE A 28 6.85 0.51 -9.67
N GLU A 29 7.93 0.02 -10.30
CA GLU A 29 8.87 0.83 -11.08
C GLU A 29 8.20 1.44 -12.32
N ASP A 30 7.46 0.63 -13.08
CA ASP A 30 6.73 1.08 -14.28
C ASP A 30 5.63 2.12 -13.91
N LEU A 31 4.98 1.96 -12.76
CA LEU A 31 3.97 2.87 -12.23
C LEU A 31 4.57 4.17 -11.70
N GLN A 32 5.79 4.13 -11.15
CA GLN A 32 6.56 5.31 -10.78
C GLN A 32 6.86 6.15 -12.01
N ASP A 33 7.44 5.55 -13.06
CA ASP A 33 7.69 6.21 -14.35
C ASP A 33 6.40 6.81 -14.95
N LEU A 34 5.29 6.08 -14.85
CA LEU A 34 4.00 6.56 -15.33
C LEU A 34 3.48 7.75 -14.50
N SER A 35 3.64 7.69 -13.18
CA SER A 35 3.23 8.76 -12.25
C SER A 35 3.99 10.05 -12.52
N GLU A 36 5.31 9.96 -12.71
CA GLU A 36 6.17 11.10 -13.06
C GLU A 36 5.74 11.75 -14.38
N ARG A 37 5.44 10.93 -15.40
CA ARG A 37 4.95 11.42 -16.70
C ARG A 37 3.59 12.11 -16.61
N LEU A 38 2.74 11.68 -15.68
CA LEU A 38 1.43 12.28 -15.40
C LEU A 38 1.53 13.50 -14.47
N GLY A 39 2.67 13.70 -13.80
CA GLY A 39 2.88 14.77 -12.82
C GLY A 39 2.12 14.54 -11.51
N VAL A 40 1.91 13.28 -11.13
CA VAL A 40 1.31 12.88 -9.84
C VAL A 40 2.35 12.22 -8.94
N THR A 41 2.11 12.27 -7.63
CA THR A 41 2.97 11.63 -6.63
C THR A 41 2.98 10.11 -6.85
N PRO A 42 4.15 9.46 -7.04
CA PRO A 42 4.22 8.02 -7.26
C PRO A 42 3.76 7.22 -6.03
N LEU A 43 3.30 5.98 -6.25
CA LEU A 43 2.80 5.13 -5.17
C LEU A 43 3.87 4.80 -4.12
N GLU A 44 5.12 4.70 -4.54
CA GLU A 44 6.26 4.43 -3.65
C GLU A 44 6.40 5.48 -2.53
N GLU A 45 6.07 6.75 -2.80
CA GLU A 45 6.15 7.83 -1.79
C GLU A 45 5.07 7.74 -0.70
N PHE A 46 4.09 6.84 -0.86
CA PHE A 46 3.12 6.52 0.19
C PHE A 46 3.48 5.23 0.93
N MET A 47 4.65 4.66 0.66
CA MET A 47 5.14 3.50 1.39
C MET A 47 5.77 3.93 2.70
N ASP A 48 5.60 3.10 3.72
CA ASP A 48 6.34 3.29 4.95
C ASP A 48 7.81 2.93 4.73
N HIS A 49 8.65 3.98 4.71
CA HIS A 49 10.10 3.85 4.60
C HIS A 49 10.78 3.78 5.97
N THR A 50 10.01 3.85 7.06
CA THR A 50 10.48 3.57 8.41
C THR A 50 10.84 2.09 8.44
N GLU A 51 12.14 1.81 8.55
CA GLU A 51 12.80 0.50 8.38
C GLU A 51 11.85 -0.69 8.62
N ALA A 52 11.61 -1.56 7.64
CA ALA A 52 12.42 -2.76 7.38
C ALA A 52 12.84 -3.60 8.63
N LEU A 53 12.21 -3.35 9.78
CA LEU A 53 12.58 -3.85 11.10
C LEU A 53 11.49 -4.73 11.74
N ASP A 54 10.45 -5.11 10.98
CA ASP A 54 9.57 -6.22 11.37
C ASP A 54 10.13 -7.59 10.92
N LEU A 55 11.37 -7.63 10.37
CA LEU A 55 12.02 -8.88 9.95
C LEU A 55 12.65 -9.67 11.11
N LEU A 56 12.58 -9.21 12.35
CA LEU A 56 13.16 -9.95 13.47
C LEU A 56 12.35 -9.74 14.74
N GLU A 57 11.23 -10.43 14.85
CA GLU A 57 10.89 -11.13 16.09
C GLU A 57 9.91 -12.25 15.72
N ASP A 58 10.48 -13.42 15.45
CA ASP A 58 9.90 -14.69 15.88
C ASP A 58 10.00 -14.62 17.41
N PRO A 59 8.96 -14.21 18.16
CA PRO A 59 9.06 -14.29 19.60
C PRO A 59 9.09 -15.79 19.87
N ASP A 60 10.24 -16.29 20.34
CA ASP A 60 10.23 -17.49 21.18
C ASP A 60 9.11 -17.25 22.23
N GLU A 61 7.94 -17.88 22.03
CA GLU A 61 6.62 -17.58 22.60
C GLU A 61 6.50 -17.75 24.13
N ASP A 62 7.60 -17.68 24.90
CA ASP A 62 7.63 -18.20 26.27
C ASP A 62 7.96 -17.17 27.38
N ASP A 63 8.20 -15.87 27.13
CA ASP A 63 8.53 -14.94 28.25
C ASP A 63 8.17 -13.44 28.11
N LEU A 64 7.22 -13.04 27.27
CA LEU A 64 6.74 -11.64 27.22
C LEU A 64 5.30 -11.53 27.75
N ASN A 65 5.09 -10.66 28.75
CA ASN A 65 3.77 -10.40 29.34
C ASN A 65 2.92 -9.49 28.42
N GLU A 66 1.60 -9.60 28.47
CA GLU A 66 0.63 -8.77 27.70
C GLU A 66 0.88 -7.25 27.78
N ASP A 67 1.51 -6.75 28.85
CA ASP A 67 1.81 -5.32 29.03
C ASP A 67 3.00 -4.81 28.17
N ASP A 68 3.97 -5.66 27.79
CA ASP A 68 5.11 -5.25 26.95
C ASP A 68 4.72 -5.17 25.47
N PHE A 69 3.86 -6.09 25.00
CA PHE A 69 3.38 -6.12 23.61
C PHE A 69 2.61 -4.82 23.24
N ALA A 70 1.78 -4.32 24.17
CA ALA A 70 1.01 -3.09 23.94
C ALA A 70 1.87 -1.82 23.91
N ALA A 71 3.04 -1.85 24.55
CA ALA A 71 3.98 -0.73 24.58
C ALA A 71 4.85 -0.69 23.30
N GLU A 72 5.26 -1.84 22.78
CA GLU A 72 5.98 -1.95 21.51
C GLU A 72 5.08 -1.62 20.31
N GLU A 73 3.81 -2.05 20.31
CA GLU A 73 2.85 -1.71 19.26
C GLU A 73 2.51 -0.19 19.27
N GLN A 74 2.48 0.44 20.44
CA GLN A 74 2.35 1.90 20.58
C GLN A 74 3.61 2.66 20.16
N MET A 75 4.81 2.16 20.47
CA MET A 75 6.05 2.83 20.04
C MET A 75 6.30 2.66 18.54
N ALA A 76 6.02 1.48 17.97
CA ALA A 76 6.15 1.23 16.54
C ALA A 76 5.17 2.08 15.72
N SER A 77 3.97 2.36 16.23
CA SER A 77 2.98 3.18 15.53
C SER A 77 3.28 4.70 15.54
N GLU A 78 4.10 5.20 16.46
CA GLU A 78 4.48 6.62 16.53
C GLU A 78 5.55 7.02 15.51
N ASP A 79 6.39 6.08 15.04
CA ASP A 79 7.45 6.34 14.07
C ASP A 79 7.04 6.03 12.61
N ARG A 80 5.92 5.32 12.35
CA ARG A 80 5.46 5.03 10.99
C ARG A 80 4.95 6.27 10.27
N GLU A 81 5.29 6.39 8.98
CA GLU A 81 4.82 7.49 8.16
C GLU A 81 3.37 7.25 7.70
N TRP A 82 2.44 8.07 8.21
CA TRP A 82 1.02 7.99 7.88
C TRP A 82 0.59 9.05 6.87
N PHE A 83 -0.06 8.64 5.79
CA PHE A 83 -0.45 9.50 4.68
C PHE A 83 -1.97 9.73 4.60
N ASP A 84 -2.35 10.91 4.09
CA ASP A 84 -3.74 11.23 3.77
C ASP A 84 -4.19 10.53 2.47
N ALA A 85 -5.30 9.80 2.53
CA ALA A 85 -5.85 9.07 1.37
C ALA A 85 -6.20 9.97 0.17
N ALA A 86 -6.42 11.28 0.40
CA ALA A 86 -6.80 12.20 -0.65
C ALA A 86 -5.73 12.36 -1.75
N GLU A 87 -4.44 12.28 -1.41
CA GLU A 87 -3.37 12.42 -2.39
C GLU A 87 -3.19 11.13 -3.19
N ALA A 88 -3.10 9.98 -2.51
CA ALA A 88 -3.02 8.68 -3.17
C ALA A 88 -4.24 8.39 -4.06
N LEU A 89 -5.45 8.83 -3.69
CA LEU A 89 -6.63 8.71 -4.55
C LEU A 89 -6.48 9.45 -5.88
N ARG A 90 -5.78 10.60 -5.90
CA ARG A 90 -5.51 11.33 -7.15
C ARG A 90 -4.53 10.53 -8.01
N THR A 91 -3.47 10.01 -7.42
CA THR A 91 -2.49 9.16 -8.08
C THR A 91 -3.15 7.92 -8.69
N VAL A 92 -3.88 7.14 -7.89
CA VAL A 92 -4.55 5.91 -8.32
C VAL A 92 -5.56 6.20 -9.44
N SER A 93 -6.31 7.29 -9.33
CA SER A 93 -7.26 7.67 -10.39
C SER A 93 -6.56 8.03 -11.70
N ALA A 94 -5.45 8.78 -11.64
CA ALA A 94 -4.68 9.15 -12.82
C ALA A 94 -4.01 7.93 -13.49
N LEU A 95 -3.46 7.01 -12.69
CA LEU A 95 -2.89 5.75 -13.18
C LEU A 95 -3.96 4.88 -13.86
N LEU A 96 -5.14 4.74 -13.27
CA LEU A 96 -6.27 4.01 -13.87
C LEU A 96 -6.70 4.61 -15.22
N GLU A 97 -6.75 5.94 -15.34
CA GLU A 97 -7.07 6.61 -16.61
C GLU A 97 -5.98 6.40 -17.68
N ALA A 98 -4.72 6.42 -17.28
CA ALA A 98 -3.60 6.18 -18.17
C ALA A 98 -3.56 4.72 -18.67
N LEU A 99 -3.81 3.75 -17.79
CA LEU A 99 -3.86 2.32 -18.13
C LEU A 99 -5.02 2.01 -19.08
N LYS A 100 -6.18 2.65 -18.91
CA LYS A 100 -7.31 2.54 -19.86
C LYS A 100 -6.95 3.02 -21.26
N SER A 101 -6.01 3.95 -21.38
CA SER A 101 -5.55 4.48 -22.66
C SER A 101 -4.48 3.59 -23.33
N SER A 102 -3.89 2.64 -22.58
CA SER A 102 -2.80 1.77 -23.03
C SER A 102 -3.00 0.30 -22.59
N PRO A 103 -4.08 -0.37 -23.01
CA PRO A 103 -4.43 -1.71 -22.53
C PRO A 103 -3.43 -2.81 -22.97
N GLU A 104 -2.61 -2.56 -23.98
CA GLU A 104 -1.62 -3.53 -24.48
C GLU A 104 -0.29 -3.51 -23.69
N GLN A 105 -0.14 -2.60 -22.73
CA GLN A 105 1.07 -2.49 -21.93
C GLN A 105 1.17 -3.63 -20.91
N SER A 106 2.35 -4.22 -20.76
CA SER A 106 2.67 -5.23 -19.76
C SER A 106 3.53 -4.63 -18.66
N PHE A 107 3.32 -5.07 -17.42
CA PHE A 107 3.97 -4.54 -16.22
C PHE A 107 4.52 -5.70 -15.40
N GLY A 108 5.85 -5.83 -15.28
CA GLY A 108 6.47 -6.88 -14.45
C GLY A 108 6.02 -8.33 -14.73
N GLY A 109 5.49 -8.63 -15.92
CA GLY A 109 4.93 -9.95 -16.28
C GLY A 109 3.41 -10.07 -16.15
N PHE A 110 2.74 -9.03 -15.68
CA PHE A 110 1.28 -8.88 -15.60
C PHE A 110 0.72 -8.03 -16.74
N THR A 111 -0.57 -8.17 -17.02
CA THR A 111 -1.27 -7.34 -18.00
C THR A 111 -1.72 -6.01 -17.40
N ALA A 112 -2.01 -5.02 -18.25
CA ALA A 112 -2.64 -3.78 -17.78
C ALA A 112 -3.98 -4.02 -17.06
N GLU A 113 -4.69 -5.09 -17.37
CA GLU A 113 -5.95 -5.45 -16.70
C GLU A 113 -5.69 -5.92 -15.26
N ASP A 114 -4.70 -6.78 -15.03
CA ASP A 114 -4.33 -7.24 -13.68
C ASP A 114 -3.94 -6.06 -12.77
N VAL A 115 -3.12 -5.14 -13.29
CA VAL A 115 -2.71 -3.92 -12.56
C VAL A 115 -3.91 -2.99 -12.31
N GLN A 116 -4.86 -2.91 -13.25
CA GLN A 116 -6.08 -2.12 -13.06
C GLN A 116 -6.99 -2.71 -11.98
N GLU A 117 -7.10 -4.04 -11.88
CA GLU A 117 -7.89 -4.69 -10.83
C GLU A 117 -7.32 -4.36 -9.45
N ASP A 118 -6.00 -4.55 -9.26
CA ASP A 118 -5.35 -4.19 -7.99
C ASP A 118 -5.48 -2.69 -7.66
N LEU A 119 -5.31 -1.80 -8.64
CA LEU A 119 -5.51 -0.35 -8.45
C LEU A 119 -6.95 0.00 -8.09
N GLN A 120 -7.94 -0.72 -8.63
CA GLN A 120 -9.35 -0.50 -8.29
C GLN A 120 -9.66 -0.94 -6.87
N ASP A 121 -9.07 -2.05 -6.42
CA ASP A 121 -9.23 -2.50 -5.04
C ASP A 121 -8.53 -1.54 -4.08
N LEU A 122 -7.31 -1.11 -4.40
CA LEU A 122 -6.62 -0.05 -3.66
C LEU A 122 -7.46 1.25 -3.61
N GLN A 123 -8.08 1.64 -4.72
CA GLN A 123 -8.96 2.82 -4.77
C GLN A 123 -10.14 2.69 -3.80
N LYS A 124 -10.78 1.52 -3.71
CA LYS A 124 -11.92 1.29 -2.80
C LYS A 124 -11.49 1.44 -1.35
N VAL A 125 -10.36 0.87 -0.96
CA VAL A 125 -9.83 0.99 0.40
C VAL A 125 -9.47 2.44 0.72
N LEU A 126 -8.76 3.13 -0.19
CA LEU A 126 -8.43 4.54 -0.03
C LEU A 126 -9.67 5.45 0.04
N GLN A 127 -10.75 5.13 -0.68
CA GLN A 127 -12.02 5.85 -0.58
C GLN A 127 -12.65 5.68 0.81
N ALA A 128 -12.55 4.48 1.40
CA ALA A 128 -13.00 4.25 2.77
C ALA A 128 -12.12 5.04 3.77
N CYS A 129 -10.80 4.97 3.63
CA CYS A 129 -9.87 5.78 4.43
C CYS A 129 -10.23 7.27 4.39
N GLN A 130 -10.44 7.82 3.19
CA GLN A 130 -10.85 9.22 3.01
C GLN A 130 -12.22 9.52 3.63
N SER A 131 -13.21 8.64 3.44
CA SER A 131 -14.56 8.83 3.98
C SER A 131 -14.60 8.79 5.49
N GLU A 132 -13.71 8.01 6.12
CA GLU A 132 -13.66 7.80 7.56
C GLU A 132 -12.63 8.70 8.25
N GLY A 133 -11.79 9.41 7.48
CA GLY A 133 -10.72 10.27 8.00
C GLY A 133 -9.57 9.47 8.59
N VAL A 134 -9.35 8.25 8.10
CA VAL A 134 -8.30 7.33 8.53
C VAL A 134 -7.11 7.49 7.60
N ARG A 135 -5.91 7.66 8.18
CA ARG A 135 -4.66 7.69 7.41
C ARG A 135 -4.20 6.28 7.06
N PHE A 136 -3.29 6.16 6.11
CA PHE A 136 -2.82 4.86 5.64
C PHE A 136 -1.33 4.93 5.30
N HIS A 137 -0.71 3.77 5.15
CA HIS A 137 0.54 3.62 4.42
C HIS A 137 0.49 2.39 3.53
N LEU A 138 1.40 2.31 2.56
CA LEU A 138 1.63 1.13 1.74
C LEU A 138 2.82 0.35 2.30
N ALA A 139 2.83 -0.95 2.04
CA ALA A 139 3.96 -1.82 2.39
C ALA A 139 4.10 -2.96 1.37
N LEU A 140 5.30 -3.53 1.31
CA LEU A 140 5.66 -4.66 0.44
C LEU A 140 5.98 -5.89 1.28
N ASP A 141 5.42 -7.03 0.89
CA ASP A 141 5.71 -8.35 1.47
C ASP A 141 6.49 -9.20 0.46
N PHE A 142 7.48 -9.99 0.90
CA PHE A 142 8.43 -10.74 0.04
C PHE A 142 8.44 -12.26 0.31
#